data_AF-A0A7S4I4K5-F1
#
_entry.id   AF-A0A7S4I4K5-F1
#
_cell.length_a   1.000
_cell.length_b   1.000
_cell.length_c   1.000
_cell.angle_alpha   90.00
_cell.angle_beta   90.00
_cell.angle_gamma   90.00
#
_symmetry.space_group_name_H-M   'P 1'
#
loop_
_entity.id
_entity.type
_entity.pdbx_description
1 polymer ?
#
loop_
_entity_poly.entity_id
_entity_poly.type
_entity_poly.pdbx_seq_one_letter_code
_entity_poly.pdbx_strand_id
1 'polypeptide(L)'
;SSTLHSELVSKIKIHDQDFLLYKALPIDVAIIRATTADSQGNLSMEHESLLCDQKIIAAAARNSGGIVIAQVKRITAVGSLPVRYVAVPGPLVDCIVVAGDE
;
A
#
# COMPACT_ATOMS: atom_id res chain seq x y z
N SER A 1 -34.21 -2.47 2.33
CA SER A 1 -32.85 -2.35 1.78
C SER A 1 -32.18 -1.21 2.51
N SER A 2 -31.17 -1.47 3.36
CA SER A 2 -30.53 -0.40 4.14
C SER A 2 -29.77 0.53 3.22
N THR A 3 -30.04 1.82 3.30
CA THR A 3 -29.48 2.94 2.51
C THR A 3 -27.95 2.90 2.32
N LEU A 4 -27.21 2.26 3.23
CA LEU A 4 -25.76 2.02 3.13
C LEU A 4 -25.33 1.21 1.89
N HIS A 5 -26.17 0.30 1.38
CA HIS A 5 -25.78 -0.60 0.30
C HIS A 5 -25.72 0.10 -1.06
N SER A 6 -26.60 1.07 -1.32
CA SER A 6 -26.69 1.79 -2.60
C SER A 6 -25.57 2.82 -2.82
N GLU A 7 -24.91 3.29 -1.76
CA GLU A 7 -23.82 4.27 -1.86
C GLU A 7 -22.47 3.64 -2.18
N LEU A 8 -22.28 2.37 -1.84
CA LEU A 8 -21.03 1.63 -2.03
C LEU A 8 -21.05 0.72 -3.25
N VAL A 9 -22.23 0.19 -3.59
CA VAL A 9 -22.40 -0.78 -4.68
C VAL A 9 -23.57 -0.36 -5.57
N SER A 10 -23.32 -0.30 -6.87
CA SER A 10 -24.33 0.02 -7.88
C SER A 10 -24.38 -1.08 -8.94
N LYS A 11 -25.59 -1.46 -9.37
CA LYS A 11 -25.75 -2.37 -10.51
C LYS A 11 -25.64 -1.57 -11.81
N ILE A 12 -24.75 -1.97 -12.70
CA ILE A 12 -24.54 -1.34 -14.01
C ILE A 12 -24.74 -2.36 -15.13
N LYS A 13 -24.91 -1.89 -16.37
CA LYS A 13 -25.05 -2.75 -17.56
C LYS A 13 -23.95 -2.42 -18.56
N ILE A 14 -23.20 -3.43 -18.99
CA ILE A 14 -22.15 -3.32 -20.01
C ILE A 14 -22.41 -4.41 -21.06
N HIS A 15 -22.58 -4.01 -22.33
CA HIS A 15 -22.92 -4.94 -23.42
C HIS A 15 -24.08 -5.90 -23.08
N ASP A 16 -25.17 -5.34 -22.57
CA ASP A 16 -26.37 -6.04 -22.09
C ASP A 16 -26.21 -7.01 -20.92
N GLN A 17 -25.01 -7.16 -20.38
CA GLN A 17 -24.75 -7.96 -19.18
C GLN A 17 -24.76 -7.08 -17.92
N ASP A 18 -25.31 -7.63 -16.85
CA ASP A 18 -25.40 -6.96 -15.56
C ASP A 18 -24.12 -7.15 -14.74
N PHE A 19 -23.57 -6.07 -14.18
CA PHE A 19 -22.38 -6.05 -13.33
C PHE A 19 -22.64 -5.29 -12.02
N LEU A 20 -21.82 -5.54 -11.01
CA LEU A 20 -21.76 -4.74 -9.79
C LEU A 20 -20.54 -3.82 -9.84
N LEU A 21 -20.78 -2.51 -9.81
CA LEU A 21 -19.78 -1.49 -9.63
C LEU A 21 -19.58 -1.24 -8.14
N TYR A 22 -18.39 -1.58 -7.64
CA TYR A 22 -17.94 -1.25 -6.29
C TYR A 22 -17.21 0.08 -6.32
N LYS A 23 -17.66 1.04 -5.53
CA LYS A 23 -17.03 2.36 -5.44
C LYS A 23 -15.68 2.23 -4.73
N ALA A 24 -14.62 2.76 -5.34
CA ALA A 24 -13.33 2.90 -4.67
C ALA A 24 -13.47 3.89 -3.50
N LEU A 25 -12.99 3.48 -2.32
CA LEU A 25 -12.97 4.34 -1.15
C LEU A 25 -11.63 5.06 -1.06
N PRO A 26 -11.61 6.37 -0.78
CA PRO A 26 -10.36 7.09 -0.57
C PRO A 26 -9.65 6.54 0.66
N ILE A 27 -8.32 6.43 0.58
CA ILE A 27 -7.46 6.03 1.69
C ILE A 27 -6.64 7.25 2.11
N ASP A 28 -6.97 7.81 3.28
CA ASP A 28 -6.26 8.98 3.83
C ASP A 28 -4.89 8.62 4.40
N VAL A 29 -4.79 7.44 5.03
CA VAL A 29 -3.56 6.94 5.65
C VAL A 29 -3.43 5.45 5.41
N ALA A 30 -2.30 5.04 4.86
CA ALA A 30 -1.89 3.64 4.76
C ALA A 30 -0.74 3.36 5.72
N ILE A 31 -0.89 2.32 6.55
CA ILE A 31 0.17 1.80 7.40
C ILE A 31 0.61 0.46 6.82
N ILE A 32 1.88 0.37 6.42
CA ILE A 32 2.46 -0.83 5.80
C ILE A 32 3.67 -1.32 6.58
N ARG A 33 3.94 -2.63 6.52
CA ARG A 33 5.04 -3.27 7.23
C ARG A 33 6.06 -3.83 6.25
N ALA A 34 7.30 -3.37 6.29
CA ALA A 34 8.38 -3.95 5.50
C ALA A 34 9.53 -4.40 6.41
N THR A 35 10.44 -5.22 5.90
CA THR A 35 11.59 -5.68 6.68
C THR A 35 12.66 -4.60 6.72
N THR A 36 13.06 -4.11 5.56
CA THR A 36 14.18 -3.17 5.41
C THR A 36 13.74 -1.97 4.56
N ALA A 37 14.14 -0.76 4.98
CA ALA A 37 14.12 0.43 4.13
C ALA A 37 15.56 0.81 3.73
N ASP A 38 15.74 1.36 2.53
CA ASP A 38 16.92 2.17 2.23
C ASP A 38 16.67 3.65 2.53
N SER A 39 17.72 4.47 2.44
CA SER A 39 17.64 5.92 2.69
C SER A 39 16.95 6.72 1.58
N GLN A 40 16.50 6.06 0.50
CA GLN A 40 15.63 6.64 -0.53
C GLN A 40 14.15 6.24 -0.33
N GLY A 41 13.85 5.49 0.73
CA GLY A 41 12.49 5.04 1.05
C GLY A 41 12.08 3.72 0.39
N ASN A 42 12.96 3.09 -0.40
CA ASN A 42 12.62 1.80 -1.01
C ASN A 42 12.53 0.73 0.05
N LEU A 43 11.47 -0.08 -0.04
CA LEU A 43 11.19 -1.12 0.95
C LEU A 43 11.42 -2.51 0.36
N SER A 44 12.05 -3.38 1.14
CA SER A 44 12.08 -4.82 0.90
C SER A 44 11.42 -5.60 2.02
N MET A 45 11.00 -6.81 1.68
CA MET A 45 10.15 -7.66 2.51
C MET A 45 10.78 -9.04 2.73
N GLU A 46 12.12 -9.13 2.75
CA GLU A 46 12.85 -10.39 2.73
C GLU A 46 12.61 -11.31 3.95
N HIS A 47 12.04 -10.77 5.03
CA HIS A 47 11.67 -11.52 6.24
C HIS A 47 10.18 -11.39 6.60
N GLU A 48 9.32 -11.01 5.65
CA GLU A 48 7.87 -10.99 5.88
C GLU A 48 7.24 -12.33 5.45
N SER A 49 6.49 -12.97 6.35
CA SER A 49 5.82 -14.26 6.09
C SER A 49 4.63 -14.15 5.12
N LEU A 50 4.17 -12.93 4.85
CA LEU A 50 3.09 -12.60 3.92
C LEU A 50 3.52 -11.42 3.05
N LEU A 51 3.77 -11.68 1.77
CA LEU A 51 3.93 -10.66 0.73
C LEU A 51 2.53 -10.13 0.34
N CYS A 52 1.89 -9.41 1.26
CA CYS A 52 0.60 -8.79 0.95
C CYS A 52 0.77 -7.54 0.08
N ASP A 53 -0.38 -7.07 -0.40
CA ASP A 53 -0.70 -5.93 -1.27
C ASP A 53 -0.12 -4.56 -0.85
N GLN A 54 0.98 -4.49 -0.12
CA GLN A 54 1.59 -3.26 0.41
C GLN A 54 1.88 -2.24 -0.68
N LYS A 55 2.35 -2.70 -1.85
CA LYS A 55 2.50 -1.83 -3.03
C LYS A 55 1.15 -1.29 -3.51
N ILE A 56 0.11 -2.11 -3.53
CA ILE A 56 -1.24 -1.72 -3.96
C ILE A 56 -1.85 -0.76 -2.94
N ILE A 57 -1.71 -1.03 -1.64
CA ILE A 57 -2.19 -0.18 -0.54
C ILE A 57 -1.48 1.18 -0.58
N ALA A 58 -0.14 1.19 -0.73
CA ALA A 58 0.64 2.42 -0.84
C ALA A 58 0.23 3.23 -2.08
N ALA A 59 0.07 2.56 -3.23
CA ALA A 59 -0.42 3.21 -4.44
C ALA A 59 -1.85 3.74 -4.28
N ALA A 60 -2.75 2.99 -3.63
CA ALA A 60 -4.13 3.39 -3.43
C ALA A 60 -4.24 4.61 -2.48
N ALA A 61 -3.43 4.67 -1.42
CA ALA A 61 -3.32 5.85 -0.56
C ALA A 61 -2.80 7.07 -1.33
N ARG A 62 -1.67 6.93 -2.04
CA ARG A 62 -1.11 8.02 -2.85
C ARG A 62 -2.07 8.50 -3.95
N ASN A 63 -2.76 7.59 -4.62
CA ASN A 63 -3.76 7.92 -5.64
C ASN A 63 -5.00 8.61 -5.04
N SER A 64 -5.25 8.42 -3.73
CA SER A 64 -6.31 9.11 -2.99
C SER A 64 -5.85 10.47 -2.43
N GLY A 65 -4.57 10.84 -2.59
CA GLY A 65 -3.98 12.03 -1.96
C GLY A 65 -3.64 11.84 -0.48
N GLY A 66 -3.76 10.62 0.04
CA GLY A 66 -3.36 10.24 1.39
C GLY A 66 -1.87 10.01 1.55
N ILE A 67 -1.47 9.61 2.76
CA ILE A 67 -0.07 9.38 3.12
C ILE A 67 0.22 7.91 3.42
N VAL A 68 1.47 7.51 3.22
CA VAL A 68 1.96 6.15 3.49
C VAL A 68 3.02 6.17 4.58
N ILE A 69 2.76 5.44 5.66
CA ILE A 69 3.67 5.24 6.78
C ILE A 69 4.17 3.79 6.75
N ALA A 70 5.47 3.62 6.58
CA ALA A 70 6.12 2.32 6.52
C ALA A 70 6.84 2.00 7.84
N GLN A 71 6.38 0.97 8.54
CA GLN A 71 7.10 0.41 9.67
C GLN A 71 8.16 -0.58 9.17
N VAL A 72 9.42 -0.38 9.56
CA VAL A 72 10.54 -1.23 9.17
C VAL A 72 11.33 -1.76 10.37
N LYS A 73 11.99 -2.91 10.20
CA LYS A 73 12.89 -3.42 11.24
C LYS A 73 14.20 -2.65 11.28
N ARG A 74 14.69 -2.21 10.11
CA ARG A 74 16.00 -1.56 9.95
C ARG A 74 16.05 -0.65 8.73
N ILE A 75 16.98 0.30 8.77
CA ILE A 75 17.35 1.16 7.64
C ILE A 75 18.76 0.78 7.17
N THR A 76 18.97 0.78 5.85
CA THR A 76 20.26 0.52 5.21
C THR A 76 20.71 1.68 4.32
N ALA A 77 21.97 1.67 3.89
CA ALA A 77 22.54 2.75 3.07
C ALA A 77 21.92 2.82 1.66
N VAL A 78 22.04 3.97 1.00
CA VAL A 78 21.55 4.13 -0.38
C VAL A 78 22.24 3.09 -1.29
N GLY A 79 21.46 2.36 -2.08
CA GLY A 79 21.99 1.39 -3.05
C GLY A 79 22.43 0.06 -2.45
N SER A 80 22.35 -0.14 -1.12
CA SER A 80 22.59 -1.46 -0.53
C SER A 80 21.41 -2.42 -0.73
N LEU A 81 20.23 -1.90 -1.08
CA LEU A 81 19.08 -2.71 -1.46
C LEU A 81 19.08 -2.96 -2.97
N PRO A 82 19.29 -4.20 -3.45
CA PRO A 82 19.27 -4.48 -4.88
C PRO A 82 17.89 -4.20 -5.46
N VAL A 83 17.83 -3.53 -6.62
CA VAL A 83 16.57 -3.10 -7.28
C VAL A 83 15.56 -4.24 -7.43
N ARG A 84 16.02 -5.46 -7.71
CA ARG A 84 15.16 -6.66 -7.84
C ARG A 84 14.43 -7.07 -6.56
N TYR A 85 14.88 -6.61 -5.39
CA TYR A 85 14.28 -6.89 -4.09
C TYR A 85 13.41 -5.74 -3.57
N VAL A 86 13.31 -4.63 -4.32
CA VAL A 86 12.41 -3.53 -3.97
C VAL A 86 10.97 -3.96 -4.21
N ALA A 87 10.22 -4.11 -3.12
CA ALA A 87 8.80 -4.47 -3.14
C ALA A 87 7.91 -3.21 -3.25
N VAL A 88 8.24 -2.16 -2.50
CA VAL A 88 7.55 -0.86 -2.55
C VAL A 88 8.57 0.22 -2.92
N PRO A 89 8.37 0.94 -4.04
CA PRO A 89 9.22 2.07 -4.42
C PRO A 89 9.14 3.21 -3.41
N GLY A 90 10.27 3.84 -3.11
CA GLY A 90 10.37 4.98 -2.19
C GLY A 90 9.45 6.17 -2.50
N PRO A 91 9.16 6.54 -3.77
CA PRO A 91 8.22 7.61 -4.07
C PRO A 91 6.76 7.38 -3.58
N LEU A 92 6.42 6.14 -3.22
CA LEU A 92 5.11 5.82 -2.62
C LEU A 92 5.11 5.93 -1.09
N VAL A 93 6.24 6.22 -0.45
CA VAL A 93 6.40 6.20 1.00
C VAL A 93 6.67 7.62 1.50
N ASP A 94 5.82 8.12 2.40
CA ASP A 94 5.93 9.47 2.96
C ASP A 94 6.74 9.48 4.26
N CYS A 95 6.62 8.42 5.07
CA CYS A 95 7.28 8.32 6.36
C CYS A 95 7.78 6.89 6.63
N ILE A 96 8.97 6.77 7.22
CA ILE A 96 9.52 5.50 7.71
C ILE A 96 9.63 5.55 9.22
N VAL A 97 9.08 4.54 9.88
CA VAL A 97 9.17 4.34 11.33
C VAL A 97 10.00 3.08 11.57
N VAL A 98 11.14 3.22 12.23
CA VAL A 98 11.96 2.08 12.64
C VAL A 98 11.41 1.53 13.94
N ALA A 99 10.91 0.30 13.90
CA ALA A 99 10.49 -0.46 15.07
C ALA A 99 11.34 -1.72 15.12
N GLY A 100 12.40 -1.65 15.93
CA GLY A 100 13.20 -2.81 16.28
C GLY A 100 12.42 -3.77 17.16
N ASP A 101 12.80 -5.04 17.15
CA ASP A 101 12.31 -6.02 18.11
C ASP A 101 13.03 -5.70 19.45
N GLU A 102 12.34 -5.09 20.43
CA GLU A 102 12.78 -5.13 21.84
C GLU A 102 12.70 -6.56 22.40
#